data_AF-A0A379WYY1-F1
#
_entry.id   AF-A0A379WYY1-F1
#
_cell.length_a   1.000
_cell.length_b   1.000
_cell.length_c   1.000
_cell.angle_alpha   90.00
_cell.angle_beta   90.00
_cell.angle_gamma   90.00
#
_symmetry.space_group_name_H-M   'P 1'
#
loop_
_entity.id
_entity.type
_entity.pdbx_description
1 polymer ?
#
loop_
_entity_poly.entity_id
_entity_poly.type
_entity_poly.pdbx_seq_one_letter_code
_entity_poly.pdbx_strand_id
1 'polypeptide(L)' 'MAGIDAAFDAGFEKVKVNTVLMRDVNHHQLDTFLAWIQPRPIQLRFIELMETGEGAISSATSYFGSGITRRAD' A
#
# COMPACT_ATOMS: atom_id res chain seq x y z
N MET A 1 9.21 -4.96 11.66
CA MET A 1 9.17 -5.37 10.25
C MET A 1 10.61 -5.30 9.76
N ALA A 2 11.41 -6.31 10.14
CA ALA A 2 12.85 -6.15 10.28
C ALA A 2 13.58 -5.70 9.01
N GLY A 3 13.08 -6.05 7.82
CA GLY A 3 13.68 -5.60 6.55
C GLY A 3 13.52 -4.10 6.28
N ILE A 4 12.39 -3.50 6.70
CA ILE A 4 12.17 -2.05 6.57
C ILE A 4 13.04 -1.31 7.58
N ASP A 5 13.10 -1.82 8.80
CA ASP A 5 13.93 -1.26 9.88
C ASP A 5 15.43 -1.31 9.48
N ALA A 6 15.90 -2.45 8.95
CA ALA A 6 17.26 -2.61 8.44
C ALA A 6 17.60 -1.68 7.27
N ALA A 7 16.62 -1.34 6.41
CA ALA A 7 16.83 -0.36 5.34
C ALA A 7 17.06 1.05 5.92
N PHE A 8 16.32 1.44 6.95
CA PHE A 8 16.57 2.71 7.62
C PHE A 8 17.92 2.71 8.35
N ASP A 9 18.27 1.62 9.03
CA ASP A 9 19.58 1.45 9.69
C ASP A 9 20.76 1.52 8.69
N ALA A 10 20.54 1.06 7.45
CA ALA A 10 21.52 1.15 6.37
C ALA A 10 21.63 2.55 5.72
N GLY A 11 20.86 3.55 6.19
CA GLY A 11 20.94 4.93 5.73
C GLY A 11 20.02 5.27 4.55
N PHE A 12 19.06 4.42 4.20
CA PHE A 12 18.05 4.78 3.19
C PHE A 12 17.06 5.79 3.77
N GLU A 13 17.07 7.02 3.24
CA GLU A 13 16.18 8.10 3.72
C GLU A 13 14.68 7.84 3.46
N LYS A 14 14.37 7.01 2.45
CA LYS A 14 13.00 6.69 2.04
C LYS A 14 12.89 5.24 1.61
N VAL A 15 11.83 4.57 2.07
CA VAL A 15 11.50 3.20 1.66
C VAL A 15 10.17 3.19 0.90
N LYS A 16 10.13 2.56 -0.27
CA LYS A 16 8.91 2.41 -1.07
C LYS A 16 8.30 1.04 -0.83
N VAL A 17 7.03 1.00 -0.47
CA VAL A 17 6.27 -0.24 -0.25
C VAL A 17 5.13 -0.29 -1.26
N ASN A 18 5.04 -1.39 -2.00
CA ASN A 18 3.91 -1.68 -2.88
C ASN A 18 3.10 -2.80 -2.26
N THR A 19 1.78 -2.64 -2.18
CA THR A 19 0.88 -3.66 -1.64
C THR A 19 -0.31 -3.85 -2.58
N VAL A 20 -0.73 -5.10 -2.74
CA VAL A 20 -1.95 -5.44 -3.49
C VAL A 20 -3.11 -5.50 -2.52
N LEU A 21 -4.15 -4.69 -2.75
CA LEU A 21 -5.33 -4.68 -1.87
C LEU A 21 -6.34 -5.73 -2.34
N MET A 22 -6.65 -6.68 -1.48
CA MET A 22 -7.69 -7.69 -1.70
C MET A 22 -8.85 -7.44 -0.73
N ARG A 23 -10.06 -7.24 -1.29
CA ARG A 23 -11.28 -6.79 -0.58
C ARG A 23 -11.62 -7.63 0.66
N ASP A 24 -11.42 -8.95 0.60
CA ASP A 24 -11.90 -9.88 1.63
C ASP A 24 -10.80 -10.53 2.48
N VAL A 25 -9.52 -10.20 2.23
CA VAL A 25 -8.39 -10.85 2.92
C VAL A 25 -7.72 -9.92 3.94
N ASN A 26 -7.65 -8.61 3.66
CA ASN A 26 -6.75 -7.71 4.40
C ASN A 26 -7.42 -6.54 5.15
N HIS A 27 -8.75 -6.44 5.17
CA HIS A 27 -9.42 -5.24 5.69
C HIS A 27 -9.15 -4.96 7.18
N HIS A 28 -9.08 -5.99 8.04
CA HIS A 28 -8.79 -5.81 9.47
C HIS A 28 -7.32 -5.46 9.75
N GLN A 29 -6.39 -5.90 8.91
CA GLN A 29 -4.95 -5.69 9.10
C GLN A 29 -4.47 -4.39 8.47
N LEU A 30 -5.25 -3.83 7.54
CA LEU A 30 -4.90 -2.59 6.85
C LEU A 30 -4.78 -1.43 7.82
N ASP A 31 -5.71 -1.25 8.76
CA ASP A 31 -5.67 -0.14 9.72
C ASP A 31 -4.45 -0.22 10.63
N THR A 32 -4.10 -1.43 11.08
CA THR A 32 -2.89 -1.67 11.89
C THR A 32 -1.62 -1.37 11.09
N PHE A 33 -1.59 -1.78 9.81
CA PHE A 33 -0.49 -1.49 8.92
C PHE A 33 -0.34 0.01 8.63
N LEU A 34 -1.46 0.70 8.36
CA LEU A 34 -1.49 2.15 8.14
C LEU A 34 -1.03 2.93 9.36
N ALA A 35 -1.51 2.57 10.56
CA ALA A 35 -1.07 3.16 11.81
C ALA A 35 0.44 2.95 12.05
N TRP A 36 0.97 1.80 11.64
CA TRP A 36 2.40 1.53 11.72
C TRP A 36 3.19 2.36 10.68
N ILE A 37 2.77 2.47 9.42
CA ILE A 37 3.57 3.24 8.44
C ILE A 37 3.45 4.76 8.60
N GLN A 38 2.34 5.29 9.14
CA GLN A 38 2.04 6.72 9.19
C GLN A 38 3.17 7.60 9.76
N PRO A 39 3.83 7.24 10.88
CA PRO A 39 4.92 8.05 11.44
C PRO A 39 6.28 7.85 10.74
N ARG A 40 6.40 6.95 9.75
CA ARG A 40 7.67 6.57 9.13
C ARG A 40 7.82 7.23 7.75
N PRO A 41 9.05 7.49 7.27
CA PRO A 41 9.31 8.02 5.92
C PRO A 41 9.15 6.91 4.85
N ILE A 42 7.95 6.33 4.78
CA ILE A 42 7.57 5.25 3.87
C ILE A 42 6.62 5.80 2.80
N GLN A 43 6.90 5.48 1.55
CA GLN A 43 5.99 5.73 0.43
C GLN A 43 5.17 4.46 0.15
N LEU A 44 3.89 4.47 0.50
CA LEU A 44 2.98 3.37 0.22
C LEU A 44 2.30 3.54 -1.15
N ARG A 45 2.21 2.45 -1.92
CA ARG A 45 1.44 2.35 -3.15
C ARG A 45 0.49 1.16 -3.08
N PHE A 46 -0.79 1.42 -3.31
CA PHE A 46 -1.76 0.36 -3.55
C PHE A 46 -1.73 0.01 -5.03
N ILE A 47 -1.66 -1.29 -5.30
CA ILE A 47 -1.74 -1.87 -6.63
C ILE A 47 -3.03 -2.69 -6.66
N GLU A 48 -3.90 -2.41 -7.62
CA GLU A 48 -5.06 -3.24 -7.86
C GLU A 48 -4.61 -4.53 -8.55
N LEU A 49 -5.21 -5.65 -8.13
CA LEU A 49 -4.96 -6.92 -8.79
C LEU A 49 -5.64 -6.88 -10.17
N MET A 50 -4.82 -6.99 -11.23
CA MET A 50 -5.32 -7.17 -12.59
C MET A 50 -5.55 -8.67 -12.79
N GLU A 51 -6.80 -9.08 -13.00
CA GLU A 51 -7.13 -10.47 -13.34
C GLU A 51 -6.74 -10.76 -14.79
N THR A 52 -5.88 -11.75 -15.01
CA THR A 52 -5.54 -12.24 -16.35
C THR A 52 -6.39 -13.46 -16.68
N GLY A 53 -7.51 -13.26 -17.40
CA GLY A 53 -8.44 -14.29 -17.90
C GLY A 53 -9.68 -13.68 -18.56
N GLU A 54 -10.54 -14.48 -19.23
CA GLU A 54 -11.70 -14.01 -20.03
C GLU A 54 -12.79 -13.23 -19.24
N GLY A 55 -12.62 -13.01 -17.93
CA GLY A 55 -13.50 -12.23 -17.06
C GLY A 55 -13.02 -10.82 -16.70
N ALA A 56 -11.91 -10.34 -17.27
CA ALA A 56 -11.18 -9.13 -16.84
C ALA A 56 -11.93 -7.77 -16.96
N ILE A 57 -13.19 -7.75 -17.42
CA ILE A 57 -13.91 -6.51 -17.74
C ILE A 57 -14.66 -5.92 -16.53
N SER A 58 -14.82 -6.66 -15.41
CA SER A 58 -15.68 -6.19 -14.30
C SER A 58 -14.96 -5.63 -13.06
N SER A 59 -13.63 -5.71 -12.95
CA SER A 59 -12.90 -5.32 -11.72
C SER A 59 -12.35 -3.89 -11.73
N ALA A 60 -12.22 -3.25 -12.90
CA ALA A 60 -11.58 -1.95 -13.06
C ALA A 60 -12.44 -0.73 -12.63
N THR A 61 -13.73 -0.92 -12.33
CA THR A 61 -14.67 0.21 -12.11
C THR A 61 -14.78 0.66 -10.65
N SER A 62 -14.23 -0.06 -9.67
CA SER A 62 -14.64 0.16 -8.26
C SER A 62 -13.62 0.81 -7.31
N TYR A 63 -12.44 1.27 -7.76
CA TYR A 63 -11.42 1.79 -6.83
C TYR A 63 -10.84 3.17 -7.16
N PHE A 64 -11.48 3.94 -8.06
CA PHE A 64 -11.24 5.38 -8.15
C PHE A 64 -12.18 6.16 -7.22
N GLY A 65 -11.90 6.09 -5.91
CA GLY A 65 -12.48 6.95 -4.88
C GLY A 65 -11.41 7.83 -4.25
N SER A 66 -11.24 9.04 -4.80
CA SER A 66 -10.55 10.22 -4.24
C SER A 66 -9.37 10.04 -3.25
N GLY A 67 -8.16 10.38 -3.72
CA GLY A 67 -7.19 11.19 -2.98
C GLY A 67 -6.72 10.72 -1.60
N ILE A 68 -5.53 10.11 -1.54
CA ILE A 68 -4.63 10.31 -0.40
C ILE A 68 -3.25 10.71 -0.94
N THR A 69 -3.06 12.02 -1.08
CA THR A 69 -1.74 12.65 -1.04
C THR A 69 -1.69 13.44 0.26
N ARG A 70 -1.19 12.86 1.34
CA ARG A 70 -0.68 13.66 2.47
C ARG A 70 0.79 13.97 2.18
N ARG A 71 1.05 15.18 1.69
CA ARG A 71 2.35 15.81 1.88
C ARG A 71 2.46 16.12 3.38
N ALA A 72 3.54 15.67 4.00
CA ALA A 72 3.99 16.18 5.28
C ALA A 72 4.91 17.36 4.96
N ASP A 73 4.41 18.57 5.16
CA ASP A 73 5.17 19.79 5.41
C ASP A 73 5.17 20.08 6.91
#